data_AF-A0A527VUU8-F1
#
_entry.id   AF-A0A527VUU8-F1
#
_cell.length_a   1.000
_cell.length_b   1.000
_cell.length_c   1.000
_cell.angle_alpha   90.00
_cell.angle_beta   90.00
_cell.angle_gamma   90.00
#
_symmetry.space_group_name_H-M   'P 1'
#
loop_
_entity.id
_entity.type
_entity.pdbx_description
1 polymer ?
#
loop_
_entity_poly.entity_id
_entity_poly.type
_entity_poly.pdbx_seq_one_letter_code
_entity_poly.pdbx_strand_id
1 'polypeptide(L)'
;AKMPCPVLNYHAGIAPKYRGMNGGYWALASGDAQNFGTTVHLVDAGVDTGGVLQQARGKPRTGDTIASYALRQAAFSRDICVEAVGNALAGRLDTIDPNLPSKQWYHPTIWFYLWTGLTKRVW
;
A
#
# COMPACT_ATOMS: atom_id res chain seq x y z
N ALA A 1 22.82 -1.33 12.15
CA ALA A 1 22.63 -2.42 13.13
C ALA A 1 21.57 -3.37 12.60
N LYS A 2 21.76 -4.69 12.71
CA LYS A 2 20.75 -5.68 12.32
C LYS A 2 19.76 -5.81 13.48
N MET A 3 18.46 -5.65 13.22
CA MET A 3 17.45 -5.80 14.28
C MET A 3 17.39 -7.26 14.72
N PRO A 4 17.27 -7.55 16.03
CA PRO A 4 17.24 -8.91 16.54
C PRO A 4 15.91 -9.62 16.29
N CYS A 5 14.93 -8.93 15.72
CA CYS A 5 13.60 -9.45 15.43
C CYS A 5 13.12 -9.06 14.02
N PRO A 6 12.16 -9.81 13.46
CA PRO A 6 11.42 -9.38 12.28
C PRO A 6 10.65 -8.09 12.57
N VAL A 7 10.60 -7.20 11.58
CA VAL A 7 9.79 -5.98 11.64
C VAL A 7 8.77 -6.01 10.53
N LEU A 8 7.52 -5.76 10.91
CA LEU A 8 6.39 -5.69 10.00
C LEU A 8 6.08 -4.21 9.73
N ASN A 9 5.76 -3.90 8.48
CA ASN A 9 5.29 -2.59 8.06
C ASN A 9 3.91 -2.71 7.44
N TYR A 10 3.03 -1.77 7.78
CA TYR A 10 1.78 -1.54 7.08
C TYR A 10 2.00 -0.44 6.05
N HIS A 11 1.71 -0.76 4.78
CA HIS A 11 1.85 0.15 3.67
C HIS A 11 0.49 0.39 2.99
N ALA A 12 0.16 1.67 2.77
CA ALA A 12 -1.06 2.11 2.08
C ALA A 12 -0.92 2.05 0.54
N GLY A 13 -0.51 0.89 0.03
CA GLY A 13 -0.41 0.58 -1.40
C GLY A 13 -0.24 -0.93 -1.63
N ILE A 14 -0.57 -1.39 -2.83
CA ILE A 14 -0.29 -2.76 -3.27
C ILE A 14 1.19 -2.86 -3.68
N ALA A 15 2.03 -3.41 -2.82
CA ALA A 15 3.42 -3.71 -3.12
C ALA A 15 3.55 -5.00 -3.95
N PRO A 16 4.58 -5.13 -4.82
CA PRO A 16 5.63 -4.15 -5.09
C PRO A 16 5.26 -3.07 -6.13
N LYS A 17 4.04 -3.07 -6.67
CA LYS A 17 3.62 -2.18 -7.78
C LYS A 17 3.47 -0.70 -7.40
N TYR A 18 3.02 -0.45 -6.18
CA TYR A 18 2.72 0.89 -5.67
C TYR A 18 3.47 1.15 -4.36
N ARG A 19 4.80 0.96 -4.36
CA ARG A 19 5.67 1.23 -3.20
C ARG A 19 5.92 2.72 -3.00
N GLY A 20 6.31 3.12 -1.80
CA GLY A 20 6.63 4.51 -1.47
C GLY A 20 5.39 5.32 -1.11
N MET A 21 5.22 6.50 -1.69
CA MET A 21 4.21 7.45 -1.22
C MET A 21 2.92 7.37 -2.02
N ASN A 22 1.78 7.48 -1.31
CA ASN A 22 0.44 7.62 -1.90
C ASN A 22 0.05 6.47 -2.85
N GLY A 23 0.34 5.21 -2.47
CA GLY A 23 0.10 4.04 -3.33
C GLY A 23 -1.34 3.93 -3.84
N GLY A 24 -2.33 4.20 -2.99
CA GLY A 24 -3.75 4.25 -3.39
C GLY A 24 -4.04 5.33 -4.44
N TYR A 25 -3.49 6.53 -4.30
CA TYR A 25 -3.64 7.61 -5.30
C TYR A 25 -3.03 7.19 -6.63
N TRP A 26 -1.82 6.63 -6.64
CA TRP A 26 -1.15 6.22 -7.88
C TRP A 26 -1.85 5.06 -8.59
N ALA A 27 -2.48 4.15 -7.85
CA ALA A 27 -3.34 3.12 -8.43
C ALA A 27 -4.50 3.76 -9.21
N LEU A 28 -5.24 4.68 -8.58
CA LEU A 28 -6.35 5.40 -9.22
C LEU A 28 -5.89 6.30 -10.38
N ALA A 29 -4.85 7.10 -10.16
CA ALA A 29 -4.28 8.01 -11.15
C ALA A 29 -3.74 7.27 -12.39
N SER A 30 -3.29 6.02 -12.23
CA SER A 30 -2.83 5.16 -13.33
C SER A 30 -3.96 4.41 -14.03
N GLY A 31 -5.21 4.56 -13.61
CA GLY A 31 -6.35 3.80 -14.14
C GLY A 31 -6.38 2.33 -13.67
N ASP A 32 -5.71 2.02 -12.56
CA ASP A 32 -5.59 0.68 -11.96
C ASP A 32 -6.34 0.64 -10.63
N ALA A 33 -7.64 0.94 -10.67
CA ALA A 33 -8.47 1.04 -9.47
C ALA A 33 -8.59 -0.29 -8.69
N GLN A 34 -8.40 -1.42 -9.37
CA GLN A 34 -8.37 -2.76 -8.76
C GLN A 34 -7.19 -2.95 -7.79
N ASN A 35 -6.13 -2.16 -7.92
CA ASN A 35 -5.00 -2.15 -7.00
C ASN A 35 -5.06 -1.00 -5.97
N PHE A 36 -6.22 -0.38 -5.80
CA PHE A 36 -6.47 0.44 -4.61
C PHE A 36 -6.53 -0.48 -3.38
N GLY A 37 -5.44 -0.54 -2.63
CA GLY A 37 -5.27 -1.55 -1.59
C GLY A 37 -4.05 -1.31 -0.73
N THR A 38 -3.78 -2.23 0.17
CA THR A 38 -2.73 -2.13 1.19
C THR A 38 -1.94 -3.41 1.26
N THR A 39 -0.75 -3.32 1.85
CA THR A 39 0.14 -4.44 2.05
C THR A 39 0.69 -4.42 3.46
N VAL A 40 0.64 -5.56 4.14
CA VAL A 40 1.48 -5.81 5.31
C VAL A 40 2.65 -6.67 4.85
N HIS A 41 3.88 -6.23 5.10
CA HIS A 41 5.08 -6.90 4.63
C HIS A 41 6.20 -6.83 5.67
N LEU A 42 7.22 -7.66 5.48
CA LEU A 42 8.46 -7.60 6.25
C LEU A 42 9.30 -6.39 5.80
N VAL A 43 10.00 -5.77 6.74
CA VAL A 43 10.95 -4.69 6.45
C VAL A 43 12.30 -5.29 6.08
N ASP A 44 12.86 -4.80 4.97
CA ASP A 44 14.22 -5.09 4.53
C ASP A 44 14.98 -3.76 4.30
N ALA A 45 16.10 -3.80 3.56
CA ALA A 45 16.92 -2.62 3.31
C ALA A 45 16.30 -1.62 2.33
N GLY A 46 15.25 -1.99 1.59
CA GLY A 46 14.60 -1.13 0.62
C GLY A 46 13.26 -0.57 1.11
N VAL A 47 12.68 0.32 0.30
CA VAL A 47 11.39 0.95 0.61
C VAL A 47 10.26 0.05 0.12
N ASP A 48 9.55 -0.57 1.05
CA ASP A 48 8.43 -1.48 0.81
C ASP A 48 8.76 -2.68 -0.10
N THR A 49 10.00 -3.19 -0.03
CA THR A 49 10.49 -4.28 -0.88
C THR A 49 10.49 -5.66 -0.22
N GLY A 50 10.38 -5.73 1.12
CA GLY A 50 10.42 -7.00 1.81
C GLY A 50 9.18 -7.87 1.55
N GLY A 51 9.29 -9.15 1.92
CA GLY A 51 8.30 -10.17 1.59
C GLY A 51 6.89 -9.82 2.08
N VAL A 52 5.91 -9.94 1.18
CA VAL A 52 4.51 -9.61 1.44
C VAL A 52 3.89 -10.69 2.32
N LEU A 53 3.30 -10.30 3.45
CA LEU A 53 2.60 -11.21 4.36
C LEU A 53 1.11 -11.28 4.04
N GLN A 54 0.49 -10.11 3.84
CA GLN A 54 -0.94 -9.99 3.58
C GLN A 54 -1.23 -8.78 2.69
N GLN A 55 -2.32 -8.85 1.91
CA GLN A 55 -2.83 -7.72 1.13
C GLN A 55 -4.34 -7.60 1.25
N ALA A 56 -4.84 -6.37 1.32
CA ALA A 56 -6.26 -6.09 1.24
C ALA A 56 -6.51 -5.13 0.08
N ARG A 57 -7.55 -5.40 -0.71
CA ARG A 57 -8.03 -4.51 -1.77
C ARG A 57 -9.36 -3.93 -1.36
N GLY A 58 -9.59 -2.67 -1.72
CA GLY A 58 -10.80 -1.95 -1.39
C GLY A 58 -11.18 -0.97 -2.47
N LYS A 59 -12.06 -0.02 -2.12
CA LYS A 59 -12.48 1.06 -3.01
C LYS A 59 -12.54 2.39 -2.24
N PRO A 60 -12.15 3.51 -2.88
CA PRO A 60 -12.42 4.83 -2.33
C PRO A 60 -13.95 5.05 -2.20
N ARG A 61 -14.37 5.94 -1.30
CA ARG A 61 -15.74 6.46 -1.27
C ARG A 61 -15.86 7.69 -2.16
N THR A 62 -17.10 8.02 -2.52
CA THR A 62 -17.42 9.32 -3.10
C THR A 62 -16.95 10.43 -2.17
N GLY A 63 -16.14 11.35 -2.69
CA GLY A 63 -15.58 12.47 -1.94
C GLY A 63 -14.23 12.18 -1.25
N ASP A 64 -13.73 10.93 -1.30
CA ASP A 64 -12.36 10.67 -0.86
C ASP A 64 -11.34 11.35 -1.80
N THR A 65 -10.21 11.74 -1.23
CA THR A 65 -9.10 12.41 -1.92
C THR A 65 -7.76 11.82 -1.49
N ILE A 66 -6.65 12.26 -2.08
CA ILE A 66 -5.29 11.88 -1.70
C ILE A 66 -5.04 12.04 -0.18
N ALA A 67 -5.72 13.00 0.45
CA ALA A 67 -5.63 13.23 1.89
C ALA A 67 -6.38 12.19 2.74
N SER A 68 -7.47 11.59 2.22
CA SER A 68 -8.27 10.61 2.96
C SER A 68 -7.98 9.16 2.56
N TYR A 69 -7.37 8.88 1.41
CA TYR A 69 -7.15 7.52 0.92
C TYR A 69 -6.36 6.65 1.91
N ALA A 70 -5.30 7.17 2.53
CA ALA A 70 -4.51 6.39 3.49
C ALA A 70 -5.34 5.98 4.73
N LEU A 71 -6.22 6.86 5.21
CA LEU A 71 -7.12 6.57 6.34
C LEU A 71 -8.20 5.56 5.95
N ARG A 72 -8.76 5.73 4.75
CA ARG A 72 -9.71 4.79 4.13
C ARG A 72 -9.11 3.39 4.02
N GLN A 73 -7.88 3.32 3.53
CA GLN A 73 -7.08 2.11 3.39
C GLN A 73 -6.79 1.46 4.74
N ALA A 74 -6.39 2.25 5.74
CA ALA A 74 -6.16 1.74 7.09
C ALA A 74 -7.43 1.14 7.69
N ALA A 75 -8.58 1.80 7.50
CA ALA A 75 -9.86 1.35 8.04
C ALA A 75 -10.27 -0.05 7.53
N PHE A 76 -10.14 -0.33 6.23
CA PHE A 76 -10.51 -1.66 5.71
C PHE A 76 -9.42 -2.72 5.88
N SER A 77 -8.19 -2.32 6.24
CA SER A 77 -7.05 -3.25 6.36
C SER A 77 -6.82 -3.74 7.80
N ARG A 78 -7.67 -3.32 8.73
CA ARG A 78 -7.56 -3.70 10.15
C ARG A 78 -7.41 -5.20 10.32
N ASP A 79 -8.23 -5.99 9.64
CA ASP A 79 -8.29 -7.44 9.85
C ASP A 79 -6.99 -8.13 9.41
N ILE A 80 -6.45 -7.75 8.25
CA ILE A 80 -5.17 -8.31 7.77
C ILE A 80 -3.98 -7.89 8.64
N CYS A 81 -4.02 -6.71 9.26
CA CYS A 81 -2.99 -6.27 10.20
C CYS A 81 -3.04 -7.10 11.50
N VAL A 82 -4.23 -7.32 12.04
CA VAL A 82 -4.42 -8.17 13.23
C VAL A 82 -3.98 -9.59 12.96
N GLU A 83 -4.35 -10.15 11.81
CA GLU A 83 -3.92 -11.50 11.40
C GLU A 83 -2.42 -11.60 11.22
N ALA A 84 -1.78 -10.64 10.53
CA ALA A 84 -0.34 -10.64 10.32
C ALA A 84 0.44 -10.58 11.64
N VAL A 85 0.00 -9.77 12.60
CA VAL A 85 0.59 -9.71 13.95
C VAL A 85 0.37 -11.03 14.69
N GLY A 86 -0.83 -11.61 14.64
CA GLY A 86 -1.13 -12.90 15.26
C GLY A 86 -0.27 -14.04 14.70
N ASN A 87 -0.08 -14.09 13.39
CA ASN A 87 0.79 -15.05 12.71
C ASN A 87 2.26 -14.84 13.11
N ALA A 88 2.74 -13.60 13.15
CA ALA A 88 4.10 -13.28 13.58
C ALA A 88 4.37 -13.73 15.02
N LEU A 89 3.43 -13.48 15.96
CA LEU A 89 3.53 -13.93 17.35
C LEU A 89 3.53 -15.45 17.48
N ALA A 90 2.88 -16.16 16.56
CA ALA A 90 2.89 -17.61 16.48
C ALA A 90 4.10 -18.18 15.70
N GLY A 91 5.06 -17.34 15.30
CA GLY A 91 6.24 -17.74 14.55
C GLY A 91 5.99 -18.08 13.07
N ARG A 92 4.83 -17.71 12.52
CA ARG A 92 4.47 -17.92 11.11
C ARG A 92 4.62 -16.61 10.33
N LEU A 93 5.57 -16.59 9.40
CA LEU A 93 5.88 -15.43 8.55
C LEU A 93 5.97 -15.85 7.09
N ASP A 94 4.99 -16.63 6.64
CA ASP A 94 4.91 -17.07 5.26
C ASP A 94 4.64 -15.87 4.35
N THR A 95 5.50 -15.69 3.35
CA THR A 95 5.39 -14.59 2.40
C THR A 95 4.80 -15.07 1.09
N ILE A 96 3.94 -14.26 0.49
CA ILE A 96 3.37 -14.48 -0.84
C ILE A 96 4.13 -13.69 -1.91
N ASP A 97 4.24 -14.24 -3.11
CA ASP A 97 4.66 -13.49 -4.30
C ASP A 97 3.40 -12.99 -5.04
N PRO A 98 3.12 -11.68 -5.03
CA PRO A 98 1.96 -11.14 -5.73
C PRO A 98 2.11 -11.15 -7.26
N ASN A 99 3.28 -11.49 -7.82
CA ASN A 99 3.57 -11.50 -9.26
C ASN A 99 3.19 -10.18 -9.95
N LEU A 100 3.58 -9.05 -9.34
CA LEU A 100 3.35 -7.70 -9.85
C LEU A 100 4.68 -6.99 -10.14
N PRO A 101 4.74 -6.11 -11.15
CA PRO A 101 5.95 -5.34 -11.43
C PRO A 101 6.28 -4.43 -10.24
N SER A 102 7.57 -4.25 -9.95
CA SER A 102 8.00 -3.36 -8.86
C SER A 102 8.17 -1.92 -9.35
N LYS A 103 7.55 -0.96 -8.66
CA LYS A 103 7.76 0.47 -8.90
C LYS A 103 7.60 1.29 -7.62
N GLN A 104 8.56 2.18 -7.39
CA GLN A 104 8.52 3.15 -6.31
C GLN A 104 7.93 4.47 -6.80
N TRP A 105 7.04 5.04 -5.99
CA TRP A 105 6.35 6.28 -6.28
C TRP A 105 6.66 7.34 -5.21
N TYR A 106 6.59 8.59 -5.62
CA TYR A 106 6.83 9.76 -4.78
C TYR A 106 5.56 10.62 -4.74
N HIS A 107 5.60 11.76 -4.05
CA HIS A 107 4.53 12.74 -4.16
C HIS A 107 4.31 13.17 -5.63
N PRO A 108 3.05 13.29 -6.07
CA PRO A 108 2.78 13.87 -7.38
C PRO A 108 3.25 15.33 -7.39
N THR A 109 3.75 15.80 -8.52
CA THR A 109 3.96 17.24 -8.72
C THR A 109 2.62 17.95 -8.70
N ILE A 110 2.60 19.22 -8.32
CA ILE A 110 1.35 20.01 -8.26
C ILE A 110 0.61 19.99 -9.60
N TRP A 111 1.34 20.09 -10.71
CA TRP A 111 0.77 20.05 -12.06
C TRP A 111 0.21 18.68 -12.43
N PHE A 112 0.93 17.60 -12.07
CA PHE A 112 0.42 16.25 -12.30
C PHE A 112 -0.86 15.99 -11.49
N TYR A 113 -0.89 16.45 -10.24
CA TYR A 113 -2.04 16.34 -9.36
C TYR A 113 -3.26 17.10 -9.91
N LEU A 114 -3.09 18.38 -10.28
CA LEU A 114 -4.16 19.19 -10.87
C LEU A 114 -4.67 18.59 -12.18
N TRP A 115 -3.77 18.16 -13.07
CA TRP A 115 -4.15 17.51 -14.32
C TRP A 115 -4.94 16.22 -14.08
N THR A 116 -4.51 15.40 -13.14
CA THR A 116 -5.17 14.15 -12.77
C THR A 116 -6.56 14.40 -12.18
N GLY A 117 -6.69 15.39 -11.29
CA GLY A 117 -7.98 15.81 -10.73
C GLY A 117 -8.96 16.27 -11.81
N LEU A 118 -8.50 17.10 -12.75
CA LEU A 118 -9.34 17.62 -13.84
C LEU A 118 -9.73 16.55 -14.87
N THR A 119 -8.80 15.69 -15.28
CA THR A 119 -9.02 14.72 -16.37
C THR A 119 -9.58 13.38 -15.90
N LYS A 120 -9.23 12.93 -14.70
CA LYS A 120 -9.60 11.61 -14.17
C LYS A 120 -10.51 11.67 -12.95
N ARG A 121 -10.81 12.87 -12.42
CA ARG A 121 -11.60 13.06 -11.19
C ARG A 121 -10.99 12.36 -9.97
N VAL A 122 -9.67 12.15 -9.97
CA VAL A 122 -8.90 11.61 -8.85
C VAL A 122 -8.16 12.76 -8.19
N TRP A 123 -8.68 13.18 -7.04
CA TRP A 123 -8.09 14.16 -6.14
C TRP A 123 -7.43 13.45 -4.97
#